data_AF-A0A382PEJ9-F1
#
_entry.id   AF-A0A382PEJ9-F1
#
_cell.length_a   1.000
_cell.length_b   1.000
_cell.length_c   1.000
_cell.angle_alpha   90.00
_cell.angle_beta   90.00
_cell.angle_gamma   90.00
#
_symmetry.space_group_name_H-M   'P 1'
#
loop_
_entity.id
_entity.type
_entity.pdbx_description
1 polymer ?
#
loop_
_entity_poly.entity_id
_entity_poly.type
_entity_poly.pdbx_seq_one_letter_code
_entity_poly.pdbx_strand_id
1 'polypeptide(L)'
;MKNILIIVILTAMLPASEIYKQVRVYSDTEETLSILQTSGLDIDHSYRVPGKWIEFAVSESRIYLLDETQLHYDIIHEDLESFYAS
;
A
#
# COMPACT_ATOMS: atom_id res chain seq x y z
N MET A 1 -27.11 -11.36 -28.58
CA MET A 1 -25.64 -11.28 -28.56
C MET A 1 -25.14 -9.83 -28.44
N LYS A 2 -25.60 -8.88 -29.27
CA LYS A 2 -25.19 -7.45 -29.20
C LYS A 2 -25.31 -6.84 -27.79
N ASN A 3 -26.40 -7.09 -27.08
CA ASN A 3 -26.62 -6.52 -25.74
C ASN A 3 -25.66 -7.09 -24.69
N ILE A 4 -25.26 -8.36 -24.82
CA ILE A 4 -24.28 -8.99 -23.91
C ILE A 4 -22.89 -8.36 -24.10
N LEU A 5 -22.50 -8.12 -25.36
CA LEU A 5 -21.22 -7.48 -25.67
C LEU A 5 -21.12 -6.07 -25.07
N ILE A 6 -22.21 -5.30 -25.12
CA ILE A 6 -22.26 -3.95 -24.54
C ILE A 6 -22.10 -4.02 -23.02
N ILE A 7 -22.76 -4.98 -22.35
CA ILE A 7 -22.64 -5.14 -20.89
C ILE A 7 -21.21 -5.48 -20.49
N VAL A 8 -20.54 -6.40 -21.22
CA VAL A 8 -19.14 -6.77 -20.95
C VAL A 8 -18.19 -5.57 -21.09
N ILE A 9 -18.38 -4.75 -22.13
CA ILE A 9 -17.57 -3.55 -22.34
C ILE A 9 -17.78 -2.54 -21.20
N LEU A 10 -19.03 -2.31 -20.78
CA LEU A 10 -19.34 -1.39 -19.69
C LEU A 10 -18.75 -1.84 -18.35
N THR A 11 -18.78 -3.15 -18.04
CA THR A 11 -18.20 -3.68 -16.80
C THR A 11 -16.68 -3.60 -16.79
N ALA A 12 -16.02 -3.69 -17.94
CA ALA A 12 -14.56 -3.56 -18.05
C ALA A 12 -14.06 -2.11 -17.87
N MET A 13 -14.95 -1.12 -17.92
CA MET A 13 -14.64 0.29 -17.70
C MET A 13 -14.87 0.76 -16.26
N LEU A 14 -15.31 -0.11 -15.35
CA LEU A 14 -15.39 0.25 -13.94
C LEU A 14 -13.99 0.53 -13.41
N PRO A 15 -13.78 1.64 -12.68
CA PRO A 15 -12.49 1.92 -12.08
C PRO A 15 -12.17 0.80 -11.08
N ALA A 16 -10.93 0.30 -11.13
CA ALA A 16 -10.44 -0.56 -10.07
C ALA A 16 -10.36 0.28 -8.78
N SER A 17 -11.19 -0.03 -7.80
CA SER A 17 -11.03 0.48 -6.45
C SER A 17 -9.89 -0.27 -5.78
N GLU A 18 -8.87 0.45 -5.35
CA GLU A 18 -7.74 -0.10 -4.60
C GLU A 18 -7.84 0.39 -3.16
N ILE A 19 -7.69 -0.53 -2.21
CA ILE A 19 -7.67 -0.18 -0.78
C ILE A 19 -6.23 0.14 -0.42
N TYR A 20 -6.00 1.31 0.16
CA TYR A 20 -4.70 1.67 0.70
C TYR A 20 -4.67 1.39 2.20
N LYS A 21 -3.61 0.73 2.66
CA LYS A 21 -3.32 0.48 4.07
C LYS A 21 -2.27 1.44 4.56
N GLN A 22 -2.39 1.91 5.80
CA GLN A 22 -1.30 2.58 6.49
C GLN A 22 -0.47 1.52 7.22
N VAL A 23 0.82 1.42 6.93
CA VAL A 23 1.73 0.48 7.59
C VAL A 23 2.79 1.21 8.39
N ARG A 24 3.30 0.54 9.44
CA ARG A 24 4.44 0.98 10.25
C ARG A 24 5.50 -0.10 10.28
N VAL A 25 6.70 0.22 9.80
CA VAL A 25 7.90 -0.61 9.92
C VAL A 25 8.72 -0.13 11.11
N TYR A 26 9.08 -1.04 12.02
CA TYR A 26 9.75 -0.71 13.29
C TYR A 26 11.29 -0.58 13.20
N SER A 27 11.76 0.14 12.18
CA SER A 27 13.16 0.50 11.99
C SER A 27 13.22 1.67 11.00
N ASP A 28 14.12 2.63 11.22
CA ASP A 28 14.34 3.74 10.29
C ASP A 28 15.78 3.81 9.74
N THR A 29 16.55 2.74 9.91
CA THR A 29 17.94 2.69 9.46
C THR A 29 18.06 2.89 7.95
N GLU A 30 19.22 3.37 7.49
CA GLU A 30 19.51 3.49 6.04
C GLU A 30 19.38 2.14 5.31
N GLU A 31 19.71 1.03 5.98
CA GLU A 31 19.49 -0.32 5.44
C GLU A 31 18.00 -0.62 5.24
N THR A 32 17.16 -0.32 6.25
CA THR A 32 15.71 -0.49 6.15
C THR A 32 15.13 0.36 5.03
N LEU A 33 15.58 1.61 4.93
CA LEU A 33 15.16 2.52 3.88
C LEU A 33 15.54 2.00 2.49
N SER A 34 16.77 1.50 2.34
CA SER A 34 17.26 0.91 1.09
C SER A 34 16.46 -0.33 0.69
N ILE A 35 16.16 -1.23 1.65
CA ILE A 35 15.30 -2.40 1.40
C ILE A 35 13.92 -1.97 0.91
N LEU A 36 13.28 -1.03 1.62
CA LEU A 36 11.95 -0.53 1.25
C LEU A 36 11.96 0.13 -0.15
N GLN A 37 12.93 0.98 -0.45
CA GLN A 37 13.05 1.63 -1.76
C GLN A 37 13.29 0.64 -2.91
N THR A 38 14.11 -0.39 -2.67
CA THR A 38 14.46 -1.38 -3.70
C THR A 38 13.44 -2.49 -3.86
N SER A 39 12.56 -2.70 -2.87
CA SER A 39 11.39 -3.60 -2.96
C SER A 39 10.29 -3.09 -3.91
N GLY A 40 10.46 -1.87 -4.42
CA GLY A 40 9.51 -1.21 -5.30
C GLY A 40 8.39 -0.48 -4.55
N LEU A 41 8.34 -0.50 -3.22
CA LEU A 41 7.34 0.23 -2.42
C LEU A 41 7.49 1.75 -2.58
N ASP A 42 6.35 2.44 -2.72
CA ASP A 42 6.30 3.90 -2.80
C ASP A 42 6.34 4.51 -1.40
N ILE A 43 7.54 4.84 -0.92
CA ILE A 43 7.77 5.41 0.43
C ILE A 43 8.14 6.90 0.43
N ASP A 44 8.01 7.58 -0.71
CA ASP A 44 8.38 8.99 -0.92
C ASP A 44 7.58 9.95 -0.03
N HIS A 45 6.37 9.57 0.36
CA HIS A 45 5.50 10.31 1.30
C HIS A 45 5.49 9.67 2.70
N SER A 46 6.56 8.98 3.11
CA SER A 46 6.65 8.36 4.44
C SER A 46 6.80 9.38 5.57
N TYR A 47 6.15 9.10 6.70
CA TYR A 47 6.40 9.77 7.96
C TYR A 47 7.40 8.94 8.77
N ARG A 48 8.43 9.60 9.33
CA ARG A 48 9.52 8.92 10.02
C ARG A 48 9.69 9.48 11.41
N VAL A 49 9.90 8.59 12.38
CA VAL A 49 10.37 8.98 13.70
C VAL A 49 11.80 8.46 13.87
N PRO A 50 12.79 9.38 13.99
CA PRO A 50 14.20 9.03 14.09
C PRO A 50 14.51 7.92 15.08
N GLY A 51 15.15 6.85 14.60
CA GLY A 51 15.53 5.69 15.40
C GLY A 51 14.37 4.82 15.90
N LYS A 52 13.15 5.01 15.39
CA LYS A 52 11.96 4.27 15.84
C LYS A 52 11.26 3.54 14.72
N TRP A 53 10.73 4.26 13.74
CA TRP A 53 9.89 3.66 12.71
C TRP A 53 9.70 4.54 11.48
N ILE A 54 9.27 3.90 10.40
CA ILE A 54 8.83 4.50 9.14
C ILE A 54 7.35 4.10 8.95
N GLU A 55 6.50 5.08 8.67
CA GLU A 55 5.09 4.90 8.33
C GLU A 55 4.80 5.39 6.93
N PHE A 56 4.01 4.64 6.16
CA PHE A 56 3.65 5.00 4.80
C PHE A 56 2.37 4.26 4.36
N ALA A 57 1.77 4.76 3.29
CA ALA A 57 0.64 4.11 2.65
C ALA A 57 1.13 3.07 1.64
N VAL A 58 0.46 1.92 1.58
CA VAL A 58 0.73 0.85 0.61
C VAL A 58 -0.59 0.29 0.11
N SER A 59 -0.69 0.01 -1.20
CA SER A 59 -1.90 -0.62 -1.72
C SER A 59 -2.01 -2.07 -1.22
N GLU A 60 -3.23 -2.53 -0.96
CA GLU A 60 -3.49 -3.90 -0.53
C GLU A 60 -2.91 -4.91 -1.52
N SER A 61 -3.06 -4.65 -2.82
CA SER A 61 -2.47 -5.44 -3.91
C SER A 61 -0.94 -5.55 -3.88
N ARG A 62 -0.24 -4.75 -3.08
CA ARG A 62 1.22 -4.68 -2.99
C ARG A 62 1.77 -4.99 -1.59
N ILE A 63 0.92 -5.35 -0.64
CA ILE A 63 1.36 -5.77 0.72
C ILE A 63 2.37 -6.92 0.66
N TYR A 64 2.22 -7.84 -0.31
CA TYR A 64 3.17 -8.95 -0.48
C TYR A 64 4.63 -8.49 -0.67
N LEU A 65 4.86 -7.29 -1.23
CA LEU A 65 6.21 -6.73 -1.36
C LEU A 65 6.83 -6.44 0.01
N LEU A 66 6.02 -6.00 0.99
CA LEU A 66 6.47 -5.88 2.39
C LEU A 66 6.78 -7.25 2.98
N ASP A 67 5.95 -8.26 2.74
CA ASP A 67 6.17 -9.62 3.25
C ASP A 67 7.50 -10.20 2.74
N GLU A 68 7.87 -9.92 1.49
CA GLU A 68 9.14 -10.33 0.88
C GLU A 68 10.37 -9.66 1.52
N THR A 69 10.22 -8.49 2.15
CA THR A 69 11.34 -7.78 2.80
C THR A 69 11.80 -8.45 4.11
N GLN A 70 10.98 -9.32 4.70
CA GLN A 70 11.17 -9.88 6.05
C GLN A 70 11.28 -8.82 7.18
N LEU A 71 10.94 -7.55 6.90
CA LEU A 71 10.88 -6.51 7.91
C LEU A 71 9.65 -6.73 8.80
N HIS A 72 9.81 -6.42 10.09
CA HIS A 72 8.67 -6.42 11.01
C HIS A 72 7.83 -5.14 10.81
N TYR A 73 6.55 -5.32 10.53
CA TYR A 73 5.61 -4.23 10.32
C TYR A 73 4.24 -4.53 10.93
N ASP A 74 3.49 -3.47 11.23
CA ASP A 74 2.07 -3.54 11.58
C ASP A 74 1.24 -2.75 10.58
N ILE A 75 -0.01 -3.17 10.36
CA ILE A 75 -1.03 -2.37 9.69
C ILE A 75 -1.72 -1.49 10.74
N ILE A 76 -1.58 -0.17 10.60
CA ILE A 76 -2.16 0.83 11.50
C ILE A 76 -3.60 1.17 11.08
N HIS A 77 -3.86 1.22 9.77
CA HIS A 77 -5.19 1.38 9.19
C HIS A 77 -5.35 0.41 8.02
N GLU A 78 -6.36 -0.47 8.10
CA GLU A 78 -6.70 -1.45 7.06
C GLU A 78 -7.31 -0.80 5.82
N ASP A 79 -8.02 0.31 6.01
CA ASP A 79 -8.59 1.13 4.96
C ASP A 79 -8.34 2.60 5.31
N LEU A 80 -7.31 3.16 4.69
CA LEU A 80 -6.85 4.51 4.91
C LEU A 80 -7.86 5.55 4.40
N GLU A 81 -8.57 5.26 3.31
CA GLU A 81 -9.58 6.16 2.76
C GLU A 81 -10.78 6.27 3.71
N SER A 82 -11.28 5.13 4.18
CA SER A 82 -12.38 5.10 5.17
C SER A 82 -11.98 5.76 6.49
N PHE A 83 -10.73 5.62 6.94
CA PHE A 83 -10.24 6.27 8.15
C PHE A 83 -10.28 7.81 8.03
N TYR A 84 -9.88 8.37 6.88
CA TYR A 84 -9.94 9.82 6.67
C TYR A 84 -11.35 10.36 6.39
N ALA A 85 -12.26 9.50 5.94
CA ALA A 85 -13.66 9.86 5.70
C ALA A 85 -14.51 9.93 6.99
N SER A 86 -14.00 9.46 8.13
CA SER A 86 -14.72 9.41 9.42
C SER A 86 -14.64 10.67 10.28
#